data_AF-A0A7L3IVZ9-F1
#
_entry.id   AF-A0A7L3IVZ9-F1
#
_cell.length_a   1.000
_cell.length_b   1.000
_cell.length_c   1.000
_cell.angle_alpha   90.00
_cell.angle_beta   90.00
_cell.angle_gamma   90.00
#
_symmetry.space_group_name_H-M   'P 1'
#
loop_
_entity.id
_entity.type
_entity.pdbx_description
1 polymer ?
#
loop_
_entity_poly.entity_id
_entity_poly.type
_entity_poly.pdbx_seq_one_letter_code
_entity_poly.pdbx_strand_id
1 'polypeptide(L)' 'ASLSEAGKLLVVPMVGSHWLSMQEVVEKLSERGHEVVVVVPEVSWQMETTQAYNVLTYPVRQSLEELDKAFR' A
#
# COMPACT_ATOMS: atom_id res chain seq x y z
N ALA A 1 31.44 -6.84 11.40
CA ALA A 1 30.00 -7.14 11.28
C ALA A 1 29.60 -6.78 9.85
N SER A 2 29.06 -7.72 9.08
CA SER A 2 28.47 -7.35 7.78
C SER A 2 27.28 -6.43 8.05
N LEU A 3 27.26 -5.26 7.44
CA LEU A 3 26.05 -4.46 7.33
C LEU A 3 25.06 -5.30 6.52
N SER A 4 24.12 -5.97 7.19
CA SER A 4 23.03 -6.64 6.50
C SER A 4 22.14 -5.53 5.93
N GLU A 5 22.15 -5.37 4.62
CA GLU A 5 21.21 -4.49 3.94
C GLU A 5 19.81 -5.07 4.14
N ALA A 6 18.86 -4.23 4.58
CA ALA A 6 17.47 -4.65 4.70
C ALA A 6 16.89 -4.94 3.31
N GLY A 7 15.93 -5.86 3.24
CA GLY A 7 15.33 -6.26 1.97
C GLY A 7 14.53 -5.14 1.30
N LYS A 8 14.38 -5.23 -0.03
CA LYS A 8 13.48 -4.37 -0.82
C LYS A 8 12.18 -5.11 -1.09
N LEU A 9 11.04 -4.47 -0.86
CA LEU A 9 9.71 -5.07 -1.01
C LEU A 9 8.81 -4.23 -1.91
N LEU A 10 8.11 -4.93 -2.81
CA LEU A 10 7.00 -4.39 -3.58
C LEU A 10 5.70 -4.98 -3.02
N VAL A 11 4.75 -4.13 -2.67
CA VAL A 11 3.46 -4.53 -2.11
C VAL A 11 2.34 -4.08 -3.04
N VAL A 12 1.48 -5.03 -3.43
CA VAL A 12 0.26 -4.78 -4.20
C VAL A 12 -0.93 -5.13 -3.30
N PRO A 13 -1.59 -4.15 -2.70
CA PRO A 13 -2.61 -4.39 -1.69
C PRO A 13 -3.97 -4.72 -2.30
N MET A 14 -4.77 -5.47 -1.54
CA MET A 14 -6.22 -5.56 -1.77
C MET A 14 -6.94 -4.50 -0.95
N VAL A 15 -7.97 -3.87 -1.53
CA VAL A 15 -8.79 -2.84 -0.89
C VAL A 15 -9.62 -3.37 0.29
N GLY A 16 -10.05 -2.47 1.18
CA GLY A 16 -10.90 -2.75 2.34
C GLY A 16 -10.13 -3.23 3.57
N SER A 17 -10.76 -4.07 4.39
CA SER A 17 -10.21 -4.52 5.68
C SER A 17 -8.87 -5.26 5.56
N HIS A 18 -8.62 -5.92 4.43
CA HIS A 18 -7.34 -6.57 4.14
C HIS A 18 -6.17 -5.57 4.12
N TRP A 19 -6.40 -4.36 3.60
CA TRP A 19 -5.36 -3.33 3.59
C TRP A 19 -5.05 -2.82 4.99
N LEU A 20 -6.06 -2.61 5.84
CA LEU A 20 -5.85 -2.10 7.20
C LEU A 20 -4.87 -2.97 7.99
N SER A 21 -5.01 -4.30 7.91
CA SER A 21 -4.05 -5.22 8.55
C SER A 21 -2.69 -5.24 7.86
N MET A 22 -2.64 -5.11 6.54
CA MET A 22 -1.37 -5.07 5.81
C MET A 22 -0.59 -3.77 6.01
N GLN A 23 -1.28 -2.65 6.21
CA GLN A 23 -0.65 -1.35 6.41
C GLN A 23 0.26 -1.36 7.64
N GLU A 24 -0.18 -1.94 8.75
CA GLU A 24 0.66 -2.08 9.96
C GLU A 24 1.92 -2.89 9.69
N VAL A 25 1.82 -3.97 8.90
CA VAL A 25 2.97 -4.80 8.53
C VAL A 25 3.97 -4.02 7.68
N VAL A 26 3.49 -3.28 6.68
CA VAL A 26 4.30 -2.44 5.79
C VAL A 26 5.02 -1.35 6.58
N GLU A 27 4.33 -0.68 7.50
CA GLU A 27 4.90 0.33 8.40
C GLU A 27 6.02 -0.27 9.25
N LYS A 28 5.76 -1.42 9.88
CA LYS A 28 6.76 -2.11 10.71
C LYS A 28 7.95 -2.68 9.92
N LEU A 29 7.81 -2.96 8.63
CA LEU A 29 8.95 -3.34 7.79
C LEU A 29 9.80 -2.13 7.44
N SER A 30 9.17 -1.02 7.09
CA SER A 30 9.87 0.25 6.82
C SER A 30 10.62 0.78 8.05
N GLU A 31 10.00 0.75 9.24
CA GLU A 31 10.65 1.09 10.52
C GLU A 31 11.91 0.23 10.79
N ARG A 32 11.95 -1.00 10.29
CA ARG A 32 13.10 -1.91 10.39
C ARG A 32 14.16 -1.69 9.30
N GLY A 33 14.01 -0.63 8.50
CA GLY A 33 14.95 -0.23 7.46
C GLY A 33 14.70 -0.86 6.09
N HIS A 34 13.63 -1.63 5.90
CA HIS A 34 13.30 -2.18 4.57
C HIS A 34 12.86 -1.07 3.62
N GLU A 35 13.31 -1.13 2.37
CA GLU A 35 12.80 -0.26 1.32
C GLU A 35 11.47 -0.84 0.83
N VAL A 36 10.36 -0.20 1.20
CA VAL A 36 9.03 -0.69 0.83
C VAL A 36 8.36 0.27 -0.15
N VAL A 37 7.86 -0.29 -1.25
CA VAL A 37 7.06 0.41 -2.27
C VAL A 37 5.68 -0.23 -2.33
N VAL A 38 4.64 0.55 -2.07
CA VAL A 38 3.24 0.14 -2.18
C VAL A 38 2.67 0.68 -3.48
N VAL A 39 2.10 -0.19 -4.32
CA VAL A 39 1.51 0.18 -5.61
C VAL A 39 -0.01 0.18 -5.47
N VAL A 40 -0.63 1.35 -5.61
CA VAL A 40 -2.08 1.55 -5.42
C VAL A 40 -2.72 2.14 -6.68
N PRO A 41 -4.00 1.87 -6.96
CA PRO A 41 -4.69 2.54 -8.07
C PRO A 41 -4.85 4.04 -7.76
N GLU A 42 -4.86 4.88 -8.79
CA GLU A 42 -5.15 6.34 -8.67
C GLU A 42 -6.51 6.62 -8.00
N VAL A 43 -7.45 5.70 -8.17
CA VAL A 43 -8.76 5.73 -7.52
C VAL A 43 -8.91 4.46 -6.68
N SER A 44 -9.02 4.62 -5.37
CA SER A 44 -9.15 3.53 -4.40
C SER A 44 -10.32 3.75 -3.44
N TRP A 45 -11.03 2.69 -3.08
CA TRP A 45 -12.17 2.76 -2.17
C TRP A 45 -11.73 2.72 -0.70
N GLN A 46 -11.99 3.80 0.05
CA GLN A 46 -11.73 3.94 1.49
C GLN A 46 -10.32 3.46 1.92
N MET A 47 -9.32 3.75 1.09
CA MET A 47 -7.94 3.33 1.31
C MET A 47 -7.08 4.57 1.53
N GLU A 48 -6.47 4.66 2.71
CA GLU A 48 -5.50 5.71 3.02
C GLU A 48 -4.09 5.10 3.10
N THR A 49 -3.08 5.90 2.78
CA THR A 49 -1.67 5.53 2.87
C THR A 49 -0.94 6.50 3.80
N THR A 50 0.14 6.04 4.43
CA THR A 50 0.97 6.87 5.32
C THR A 50 2.28 7.27 4.66
N GLN A 51 3.02 8.19 5.30
CA GLN A 51 4.35 8.61 4.85
C GLN A 51 5.47 7.63 5.26
N ALA A 52 5.12 6.50 5.88
CA ALA A 52 6.09 5.55 6.40
C ALA A 52 6.79 4.74 5.29
N TYR A 53 6.27 4.71 4.07
CA TYR A 53 6.79 3.93 2.94
C TYR A 53 6.55 4.69 1.63
N ASN A 54 7.18 4.23 0.55
CA ASN A 54 6.97 4.83 -0.77
C ASN A 54 5.64 4.34 -1.36
N VAL A 55 4.92 5.24 -2.02
CA VAL A 55 3.67 4.92 -2.70
C VAL A 55 3.80 5.27 -4.18
N LEU A 56 3.43 4.32 -5.04
CA LEU A 56 3.29 4.53 -6.47
C LEU A 56 1.84 4.35 -6.88
N THR A 57 1.31 5.29 -7.63
CA THR A 57 -0.04 5.20 -8.20
C THR A 57 0.00 4.68 -9.62
N TYR A 58 -1.03 3.94 -10.04
CA TYR A 58 -1.21 3.53 -11.44
C TYR A 58 -2.61 3.89 -11.95
N PRO A 59 -2.74 4.23 -13.25
CA PRO A 59 -4.01 4.65 -13.81
C PRO A 59 -5.01 3.50 -13.89
N VAL A 60 -6.26 3.81 -13.56
CA VAL A 60 -7.39 2.89 -13.62
C VAL A 60 -8.53 3.49 -14.44
N ARG A 61 -9.38 2.64 -15.00
CA ARG A 61 -10.57 3.09 -15.74
C ARG A 61 -11.76 3.33 -14.84
N GLN A 62 -11.76 2.67 -13.68
CA GLN A 62 -12.84 2.68 -12.72
C GLN A 62 -12.92 4.04 -12.02
N SER A 63 -14.13 4.57 -11.90
CA SER A 63 -14.42 5.80 -11.15
C SER A 63 -14.69 5.49 -9.67
N LEU A 64 -14.60 6.52 -8.82
CA LEU A 64 -14.93 6.39 -7.40
C LEU A 64 -16.41 6.03 -7.20
N GLU A 65 -17.30 6.54 -8.05
CA GLU A 65 -18.74 6.22 -8.02
C GLU A 65 -19.00 4.73 -8.31
N GLU A 66 -18.28 4.14 -9.27
CA GLU A 66 -18.40 2.71 -9.57
C GLU A 66 -17.92 1.85 -8.40
N LEU A 67 -16.84 2.27 -7.74
CA LEU A 67 -16.34 1.59 -6.54
C LEU A 67 -17.31 1.73 -5.36
N ASP A 68 -17.82 2.93 -5.11
CA ASP A 68 -18.83 3.17 -4.07
C ASP A 68 -20.07 2.32 -4.29
N LYS A 69 -20.54 2.18 -5.53
CA LYS A 69 -21.67 1.29 -5.84
C LYS A 69 -21.34 -0.20 -5.60
N ALA A 70 -20.10 -0.62 -5.83
CA ALA A 70 -19.69 -2.01 -5.71
C ALA A 70 -19.48 -2.46 -4.25
N PHE A 71 -19.10 -1.54 -3.36
CA PHE A 71 -18.69 -1.85 -1.98
C PHE A 71 -19.62 -1.28 -0.89
N ARG A 72 -20.71 -0.60 -1.27
CA ARG A 72 -21.73 -0.06 -0.35
C ARG A 72 -22.79 -1.09 0.05
#